data_AF-A0A0K0FZK2-F1
#
_entry.id   AF-A0A0K0FZK2-F1
#
_cell.length_a   1.000
_cell.length_b   1.000
_cell.length_c   1.000
_cell.angle_alpha   90.00
_cell.angle_beta   90.00
_cell.angle_gamma   90.00
#
_symmetry.space_group_name_H-M   'P 1'
#
loop_
_entity.id
_entity.type
_entity.pdbx_description
1 polymer ?
#
loop_
_entity_poly.entity_id
_entity_poly.type
_entity_poly.pdbx_seq_one_letter_code
_entity_poly.pdbx_strand_id
1 'polypeptide(L)'
;MEFKMKYLIISIVFAIVIFVTINGKKCPTPSKLTTTKPKSPNWQKWERPLYFAEEIVKNAMDLYYSKTKIYFKLVYIIEEKTRFINRLYKYRVKFYATRCTLNKQKYKKGKKYQITIARCVRTYTPFQTILIINKRERKLRLEVTNLENPKKTLKKIYKRPANVINKPIEALLKMIRKNLTSNE
;
A
#
# COMPACT_ATOMS: atom_id res chain seq x y z
N MET A 1 82.93 -10.04 27.15
CA MET A 1 81.70 -9.23 27.34
C MET A 1 80.73 -9.31 26.15
N GLU A 2 80.77 -10.34 25.29
CA GLU A 2 79.91 -10.39 24.08
C GLU A 2 78.64 -11.25 24.22
N PHE A 3 78.54 -12.07 25.27
CA PHE A 3 77.35 -12.91 25.49
C PHE A 3 76.14 -12.09 25.98
N LYS A 4 76.34 -10.96 26.68
CA LYS A 4 75.24 -10.16 27.29
C LYS A 4 74.36 -9.42 26.27
N MET A 5 74.93 -8.98 25.15
CA MET A 5 74.20 -8.24 24.09
C MET A 5 73.25 -9.14 23.29
N LYS A 6 73.60 -10.43 23.10
CA LYS A 6 72.79 -11.36 22.31
C LYS A 6 71.47 -11.72 23.01
N TYR A 7 71.49 -11.91 24.33
CA TYR A 7 70.28 -12.21 25.09
C TYR A 7 69.34 -11.01 25.24
N LEU A 8 69.88 -9.79 25.28
CA LEU A 8 69.07 -8.56 25.29
C LEU A 8 68.27 -8.40 23.99
N ILE A 9 68.89 -8.64 22.84
CA ILE A 9 68.21 -8.56 21.54
C ILE A 9 67.13 -9.64 21.44
N ILE A 10 67.43 -10.88 21.85
CA ILE A 10 66.45 -11.98 21.85
C ILE A 10 65.27 -11.66 22.79
N SER A 11 65.53 -11.09 23.97
CA SER A 11 64.49 -10.71 24.93
C SER A 11 63.57 -9.60 24.40
N ILE A 12 64.13 -8.60 23.68
CA ILE A 12 63.35 -7.53 23.05
C ILE A 12 62.46 -8.10 21.93
N VAL A 13 63.00 -8.99 21.09
CA VAL A 13 62.22 -9.62 20.01
C VAL A 13 61.08 -10.48 20.58
N PHE A 14 61.35 -11.26 21.63
CA PHE A 14 60.32 -12.04 22.32
C PHE A 14 59.23 -11.16 22.94
N ALA A 15 59.61 -10.04 23.56
CA ALA A 15 58.66 -9.09 24.13
C ALA A 15 57.75 -8.45 23.06
N ILE A 16 58.30 -8.09 21.90
CA ILE A 16 57.50 -7.54 20.78
C ILE A 16 56.50 -8.59 20.25
N VAL A 17 56.92 -9.84 20.07
CA VAL A 17 56.03 -10.92 19.60
C VAL A 17 54.91 -11.21 20.61
N ILE A 18 55.22 -11.21 21.91
CA ILE A 18 54.21 -11.35 22.98
C ILE A 18 53.27 -10.14 22.99
N PHE A 19 53.78 -8.91 22.81
CA PHE A 19 52.94 -7.71 22.83
C PHE A 19 52.03 -7.62 21.59
N VAL A 20 52.50 -8.04 20.42
CA VAL A 20 51.71 -8.11 19.18
C VAL A 20 50.65 -9.22 19.25
N THR A 21 50.94 -10.36 19.90
CA THR A 21 49.95 -11.44 20.07
C THR A 21 48.89 -11.11 21.12
N ILE A 22 49.24 -10.39 22.21
CA ILE A 22 48.28 -9.97 23.25
C ILE A 22 47.43 -8.77 22.80
N ASN A 23 47.97 -7.86 21.97
CA ASN A 23 47.20 -6.76 21.36
C ASN A 23 46.43 -7.15 20.10
N GLY A 24 46.34 -8.44 19.79
CA GLY A 24 45.18 -9.00 19.11
C GLY A 24 43.95 -8.82 20.00
N LYS A 25 43.50 -7.57 20.17
CA LYS A 25 42.19 -7.20 20.68
C LYS A 25 41.24 -8.23 20.12
N LYS A 26 40.58 -8.97 21.02
CA LYS A 26 39.36 -9.69 20.69
C LYS A 26 38.55 -8.71 19.87
N CYS A 27 38.52 -8.88 18.55
CA CYS A 27 37.50 -8.25 17.74
C CYS A 27 36.22 -8.71 18.44
N PRO A 28 35.40 -7.79 18.99
CA PRO A 28 34.10 -8.21 19.44
C PRO A 28 33.52 -8.95 18.24
N THR A 29 33.30 -10.25 18.40
CA THR A 29 32.52 -11.05 17.45
C THR A 29 31.36 -10.15 17.09
N PRO A 30 31.08 -9.86 15.80
CA PRO A 30 30.05 -8.90 15.46
C PRO A 30 28.79 -9.37 16.17
N SER A 31 28.50 -8.74 17.31
CA SER A 31 27.35 -9.03 18.14
C SER A 31 26.25 -8.82 17.15
N LYS A 32 25.56 -9.91 16.79
CA LYS A 32 24.52 -9.95 15.75
C LYS A 32 23.83 -8.61 15.83
N LEU A 33 24.23 -7.71 14.92
CA LEU A 33 23.64 -6.40 14.81
C LEU A 33 22.26 -6.82 14.38
N THR A 34 21.36 -6.86 15.36
CA THR A 34 19.98 -7.19 15.13
C THR A 34 19.55 -5.96 14.41
N THR A 35 19.76 -5.99 13.08
CA THR A 35 19.33 -4.99 12.13
C THR A 35 17.84 -5.05 12.25
N THR A 36 17.36 -4.30 13.23
CA THR A 36 15.95 -4.18 13.54
C THR A 36 15.46 -3.44 12.33
N LYS A 37 14.94 -4.20 11.35
CA LYS A 37 14.40 -3.63 10.11
C LYS A 37 13.54 -2.45 10.55
N PRO A 38 13.78 -1.24 10.03
CA PRO A 38 13.06 -0.07 10.48
C PRO A 38 11.57 -0.39 10.47
N LYS A 39 10.94 -0.31 11.65
CA LYS A 39 9.53 -0.67 11.83
C LYS A 39 8.73 0.12 10.81
N SER A 40 7.94 -0.59 9.99
CA SER A 40 7.16 0.06 8.95
C SER A 40 6.30 1.15 9.60
N PRO A 41 6.28 2.39 9.05
CA PRO A 41 5.54 3.48 9.67
C PRO A 41 4.08 3.09 9.85
N ASN A 42 3.58 3.41 11.03
CA ASN A 42 2.20 3.14 11.42
C ASN A 42 1.24 3.89 10.49
N TRP A 43 0.01 3.36 10.38
CA TRP A 43 -1.07 4.09 9.73
C TRP A 43 -1.45 5.32 10.56
N GLN A 44 -1.47 6.48 9.90
CA GLN A 44 -1.84 7.75 10.51
C GLN A 44 -3.25 8.16 10.10
N LYS A 45 -3.89 9.02 10.89
CA LYS A 45 -5.17 9.62 10.54
C LYS A 45 -5.04 10.41 9.25
N TRP A 46 -6.09 10.39 8.45
CA TRP A 46 -6.12 11.12 7.21
C TRP A 46 -6.41 12.61 7.42
N GLU A 47 -5.55 13.49 6.93
CA GLU A 47 -5.73 14.96 6.93
C GLU A 47 -6.41 15.53 5.67
N ARG A 48 -6.80 14.70 4.69
CA ARG A 48 -7.48 15.19 3.47
C ARG A 48 -8.99 15.29 3.66
N PRO A 49 -9.69 16.05 2.80
CA PRO A 49 -11.14 16.16 2.86
C PRO A 49 -11.87 14.82 2.67
N LEU A 50 -13.02 14.67 3.32
CA LEU A 50 -13.84 13.46 3.34
C LEU A 50 -14.30 13.01 1.94
N TYR A 51 -14.61 13.96 1.04
CA TYR A 51 -15.01 13.67 -0.35
C TYR A 51 -13.97 12.80 -1.09
N PHE A 52 -12.71 12.89 -0.69
CA PHE A 52 -11.64 12.15 -1.34
C PHE A 52 -11.73 10.66 -1.00
N ALA A 53 -12.10 10.31 0.23
CA ALA A 53 -12.31 8.93 0.64
C ALA A 53 -13.53 8.32 -0.06
N GLU A 54 -14.63 9.06 -0.18
CA GLU A 54 -15.83 8.64 -0.91
C GLU A 54 -15.53 8.28 -2.37
N GLU A 55 -14.73 9.09 -3.06
CA GLU A 55 -14.37 8.83 -4.45
C GLU A 55 -13.47 7.58 -4.60
N ILE A 56 -12.60 7.28 -3.63
CA ILE A 56 -11.88 5.99 -3.59
C ILE A 56 -12.88 4.85 -3.43
N VAL A 57 -13.78 4.95 -2.47
CA VAL A 57 -14.77 3.90 -2.18
C VAL A 57 -15.64 3.64 -3.40
N LYS A 58 -16.09 4.70 -4.08
CA LYS A 58 -16.86 4.59 -5.32
C LYS A 58 -16.12 3.81 -6.39
N ASN A 59 -14.88 4.20 -6.68
CA ASN A 59 -14.04 3.48 -7.66
C ASN A 59 -13.78 2.03 -7.23
N ALA A 60 -13.69 1.76 -5.93
CA ALA A 60 -13.51 0.42 -5.38
C ALA A 60 -14.76 -0.45 -5.56
N MET A 61 -15.95 0.13 -5.34
CA MET A 61 -17.23 -0.54 -5.57
C MET A 61 -17.47 -0.79 -7.06
N ASP A 62 -17.13 0.15 -7.93
CA ASP A 62 -17.18 -0.03 -9.39
C ASP A 62 -16.26 -1.17 -9.83
N LEU A 63 -15.03 -1.22 -9.29
CA LEU A 63 -14.11 -2.33 -9.52
C LEU A 63 -14.71 -3.66 -9.04
N TYR A 64 -15.29 -3.69 -7.83
CA TYR A 64 -15.90 -4.89 -7.25
C TYR A 64 -17.05 -5.39 -8.12
N TYR A 65 -17.96 -4.51 -8.53
CA TYR A 65 -19.07 -4.81 -9.43
C TYR A 65 -18.57 -5.30 -10.78
N SER A 66 -17.59 -4.65 -11.39
CA SER A 66 -17.06 -5.05 -12.70
C SER A 66 -16.56 -6.51 -12.72
N LYS A 67 -16.00 -6.98 -11.60
CA LYS A 67 -15.40 -8.30 -11.43
C LYS A 67 -16.34 -9.38 -10.91
N THR A 68 -17.30 -9.03 -10.06
CA THR A 68 -18.20 -10.00 -9.41
C THR A 68 -19.62 -9.97 -9.94
N LYS A 69 -19.99 -8.90 -10.66
CA LYS A 69 -21.36 -8.56 -11.06
C LYS A 69 -22.32 -8.37 -9.88
N ILE A 70 -21.80 -8.23 -8.66
CA ILE A 70 -22.57 -7.93 -7.46
C ILE A 70 -22.41 -6.44 -7.15
N TYR A 71 -23.53 -5.72 -7.11
CA TYR A 71 -23.53 -4.29 -6.84
C TYR A 71 -23.71 -4.03 -5.35
N PHE A 72 -22.90 -3.11 -4.84
CA PHE A 72 -22.96 -2.62 -3.48
C PHE A 72 -23.06 -1.09 -3.49
N LYS A 73 -23.93 -0.55 -2.64
CA LYS A 73 -24.06 0.89 -2.41
C LYS A 73 -23.36 1.24 -1.09
N LEU A 74 -22.48 2.24 -1.12
CA LEU A 74 -21.87 2.80 0.09
C LEU A 74 -22.95 3.28 1.06
N VAL A 75 -22.82 2.93 2.33
CA VAL A 75 -23.67 3.43 3.42
C VAL A 75 -22.91 4.50 4.19
N TYR A 76 -21.76 4.16 4.78
CA TYR A 76 -20.90 5.11 5.49
C TYR A 76 -19.45 4.63 5.58
N ILE A 77 -18.55 5.59 5.81
CA ILE A 77 -17.11 5.36 6.01
C ILE A 77 -16.85 5.22 7.51
N ILE A 78 -16.07 4.20 7.89
CA ILE A 78 -15.72 3.88 9.29
C ILE A 78 -14.37 4.48 9.65
N GLU A 79 -13.38 4.29 8.77
CA GLU A 79 -11.99 4.59 9.09
C GLU A 79 -11.24 5.05 7.85
N GLU A 80 -10.47 6.13 8.05
CA GLU A 80 -9.68 6.80 7.04
C GLU A 80 -8.23 6.89 7.52
N LYS A 81 -7.33 6.18 6.85
CA LYS A 81 -5.94 6.09 7.25
C LYS A 81 -4.99 6.25 6.08
N THR A 82 -3.87 6.93 6.30
CA THR A 82 -2.82 7.11 5.33
C THR A 82 -1.48 6.61 5.86
N ARG A 83 -0.58 6.23 4.97
CA ARG A 83 0.83 6.00 5.31
C ARG A 83 1.71 6.14 4.08
N PHE A 84 2.97 6.51 4.31
CA PHE A 84 4.00 6.58 3.29
C PHE A 84 5.07 5.53 3.56
N ILE A 85 5.23 4.56 2.65
CA ILE A 85 6.20 3.46 2.80
C ILE A 85 6.87 3.21 1.46
N ASN A 86 8.20 3.06 1.43
CA ASN A 86 8.97 2.74 0.23
C ASN A 86 8.64 3.66 -0.94
N ARG A 87 8.49 4.97 -0.66
CA ARG A 87 8.11 6.01 -1.63
C ARG A 87 6.71 5.86 -2.24
N LEU A 88 5.85 5.04 -1.64
CA LEU A 88 4.46 4.85 -2.03
C LEU A 88 3.53 5.50 -1.01
N TYR A 89 2.59 6.31 -1.51
CA TYR A 89 1.47 6.77 -0.70
C TYR A 89 0.39 5.69 -0.68
N LYS A 90 -0.06 5.30 0.50
CA LYS A 90 -1.15 4.33 0.69
C LYS A 90 -2.27 5.00 1.46
N TYR A 91 -3.46 4.98 0.89
CA TYR A 91 -4.69 5.45 1.52
C TYR A 91 -5.60 4.25 1.75
N ARG A 92 -6.00 4.03 2.99
CA ARG A 92 -6.88 2.94 3.41
C ARG A 92 -8.20 3.53 3.86
N VAL A 93 -9.28 2.98 3.33
CA VAL A 93 -10.64 3.31 3.76
C VAL A 93 -11.34 2.03 4.16
N LYS A 94 -11.88 1.98 5.38
CA LYS A 94 -12.83 0.95 5.80
C LYS A 94 -14.22 1.56 5.80
N PHE A 95 -15.20 0.81 5.30
CA PHE A 95 -16.55 1.32 5.11
C PHE A 95 -17.56 0.18 5.13
N TYR A 96 -18.82 0.52 5.37
CA TYR A 96 -19.94 -0.40 5.21
C TYR A 96 -20.67 -0.10 3.90
N ALA A 97 -21.05 -1.17 3.20
CA ALA A 97 -21.86 -1.09 2.00
C ALA A 97 -23.03 -2.08 2.09
N THR A 98 -24.14 -1.74 1.45
CA THR A 98 -25.29 -2.65 1.33
C THR A 98 -25.35 -3.25 -0.07
N ARG A 99 -25.64 -4.54 -0.16
CA ARG A 99 -25.86 -5.22 -1.44
C ARG A 99 -27.16 -4.73 -2.06
N CYS A 100 -27.15 -4.37 -3.33
CA CYS A 100 -28.36 -4.03 -4.07
C CYS A 100 -28.50 -4.82 -5.37
N THR A 101 -29.75 -5.03 -5.76
CA THR A 101 -30.14 -5.58 -7.06
C THR A 101 -30.33 -4.43 -8.04
N LEU A 102 -29.76 -4.58 -9.23
CA LEU A 102 -29.90 -3.61 -10.32
C LEU A 102 -30.98 -4.09 -11.28
N ASN A 103 -31.89 -3.21 -11.66
CA ASN A 103 -32.82 -3.43 -12.78
C ASN A 103 -32.24 -2.80 -14.05
N LYS A 104 -32.21 -3.58 -15.12
CA LYS A 104 -31.94 -3.08 -16.46
C LYS A 104 -33.28 -2.84 -17.15
N GLN A 105 -33.75 -1.60 -17.18
CA GLN A 105 -34.90 -1.26 -18.02
C GLN A 105 -34.44 -0.89 -19.43
N LYS A 106 -35.02 -1.56 -20.43
CA LYS A 106 -34.91 -1.15 -21.85
C LYS A 106 -35.84 0.05 -22.06
N TYR A 107 -35.32 1.13 -22.61
CA TYR A 107 -36.20 2.13 -23.21
C TYR A 107 -36.83 1.54 -24.48
N LYS A 108 -38.14 1.73 -24.66
CA LYS A 108 -38.80 1.51 -25.95
C LYS A 108 -38.17 2.48 -26.97
N LYS A 109 -37.64 1.92 -28.06
CA LYS A 109 -37.01 2.56 -29.24
C LYS A 109 -35.72 3.36 -28.98
N GLY A 110 -34.59 2.71 -29.28
CA GLY A 110 -33.39 3.38 -29.81
C GLY A 110 -32.40 4.05 -28.83
N LYS A 111 -32.60 4.01 -27.51
CA LYS A 111 -31.67 4.65 -26.56
C LYS A 111 -31.19 3.70 -25.45
N LYS A 112 -29.93 3.92 -25.04
CA LYS A 112 -29.11 3.13 -24.10
C LYS A 112 -29.88 2.59 -22.88
N TYR A 113 -29.52 1.39 -22.42
CA TYR A 113 -30.03 0.83 -21.17
C TYR A 113 -29.72 1.75 -19.99
N GLN A 114 -30.73 2.09 -19.19
CA GLN A 114 -30.52 2.76 -17.91
C GLN A 114 -30.51 1.71 -16.80
N ILE A 115 -29.42 1.67 -16.05
CA ILE A 115 -29.29 0.81 -14.87
C ILE A 115 -29.87 1.57 -13.68
N THR A 116 -30.96 1.07 -13.12
CA THR A 116 -31.58 1.63 -11.90
C THR A 116 -31.42 0.66 -10.75
N ILE A 117 -31.34 1.18 -9.52
CA ILE A 117 -31.30 0.35 -8.31
C ILE A 117 -32.74 -0.09 -8.03
N ALA A 118 -32.97 -1.41 -8.04
CA ALA A 118 -34.28 -1.97 -7.78
C ALA A 118 -34.57 -2.08 -6.28
N ARG A 119 -33.62 -2.67 -5.54
CA ARG A 119 -33.77 -2.94 -4.10
C ARG A 119 -32.40 -3.12 -3.45
N CYS A 120 -32.23 -2.62 -2.24
CA CYS A 120 -31.06 -2.91 -1.40
C CYS A 120 -31.46 -3.77 -0.21
N VAL A 121 -30.57 -4.68 0.22
CA VAL A 121 -30.75 -5.49 1.42
C VAL A 121 -30.53 -4.60 2.66
N ARG A 122 -31.16 -4.90 3.80
CA ARG A 122 -30.96 -4.13 5.04
C ARG A 122 -29.65 -4.47 5.78
N THR A 123 -28.89 -5.44 5.28
CA THR A 123 -27.64 -5.89 5.89
C THR A 123 -26.45 -5.05 5.41
N TYR A 124 -25.54 -4.73 6.33
CA TYR A 124 -24.31 -4.02 6.04
C TYR A 124 -23.14 -4.99 5.93
N THR A 125 -22.45 -4.94 4.80
CA THR A 125 -21.24 -5.72 4.56
C THR A 125 -20.02 -4.81 4.74
N PRO A 126 -19.07 -5.18 5.61
CA PRO A 126 -17.84 -4.43 5.81
C PRO A 126 -16.87 -4.63 4.63
N PHE A 127 -16.28 -3.54 4.17
CA PHE A 127 -15.25 -3.54 3.14
C PHE A 127 -14.02 -2.75 3.57
N GLN A 128 -12.90 -3.09 2.95
CA GLN A 128 -11.68 -2.29 3.00
C GLN A 128 -11.19 -2.04 1.58
N THR A 129 -10.81 -0.80 1.30
CA THR A 129 -10.08 -0.45 0.08
C THR A 129 -8.74 0.18 0.41
N ILE A 130 -7.74 -0.13 -0.42
CA ILE A 130 -6.42 0.48 -0.35
C ILE A 130 -6.08 1.05 -1.71
N LEU A 131 -5.91 2.37 -1.76
CA LEU A 131 -5.35 3.08 -2.90
C LEU A 131 -3.85 3.26 -2.69
N ILE A 132 -3.05 2.79 -3.63
CA ILE A 132 -1.60 2.90 -3.62
C ILE A 132 -1.16 3.74 -4.80
N ILE A 133 -0.41 4.81 -4.52
CA ILE A 133 0.10 5.72 -5.54
C ILE A 133 1.62 5.60 -5.59
N ASN A 134 2.13 5.15 -6.73
CA ASN A 134 3.55 5.20 -7.08
C ASN A 134 3.79 6.38 -8.00
N LYS A 135 4.33 7.48 -7.45
CA LYS A 135 4.62 8.70 -8.22
C LYS A 135 5.70 8.46 -9.29
N ARG A 136 6.74 7.65 -8.99
CA ARG A 136 7.87 7.41 -9.90
C ARG A 136 7.47 6.58 -11.12
N GLU A 137 6.81 5.46 -10.87
CA GLU A 137 6.38 4.56 -11.96
C GLU A 137 5.13 5.04 -12.69
N ARG A 138 4.55 6.17 -12.28
CA ARG A 138 3.28 6.69 -12.82
C ARG A 138 2.19 5.61 -12.77
N LYS A 139 2.13 4.86 -11.66
CA LYS A 139 1.17 3.77 -11.45
C LYS A 139 0.32 4.04 -10.24
N LEU A 140 -0.94 3.66 -10.35
CA LEU A 140 -1.88 3.66 -9.26
C LEU A 140 -2.49 2.26 -9.15
N ARG A 141 -2.55 1.72 -7.94
CA ARG A 141 -3.15 0.41 -7.67
C ARG A 141 -4.32 0.61 -6.71
N LEU A 142 -5.49 0.15 -7.12
CA LEU A 142 -6.67 0.11 -6.28
C LEU A 142 -6.95 -1.33 -5.87
N GLU A 143 -7.11 -1.54 -4.57
CA GLU A 143 -7.45 -2.82 -3.98
C GLU A 143 -8.78 -2.70 -3.24
N VAL A 144 -9.62 -3.72 -3.34
CA VAL A 144 -10.88 -3.82 -2.61
C VAL A 144 -11.05 -5.22 -2.06
N THR A 145 -11.39 -5.29 -0.79
CA THR A 145 -11.55 -6.54 -0.03
C THR A 145 -12.89 -6.50 0.68
N ASN A 146 -13.72 -7.52 0.47
CA ASN A 146 -14.87 -7.79 1.33
C ASN A 146 -14.33 -8.41 2.63
N LEU A 147 -14.61 -7.78 3.78
CA LEU A 147 -14.08 -8.22 5.07
C LEU A 147 -14.83 -9.43 5.66
N GLU A 148 -16.01 -9.78 5.15
CA GLU A 148 -16.69 -11.05 5.48
C GLU A 148 -15.98 -12.25 4.83
N ASN A 149 -15.34 -12.03 3.68
CA ASN A 149 -14.53 -13.04 2.99
C ASN A 149 -13.15 -12.48 2.61
N PRO A 150 -12.23 -12.33 3.59
CA PRO A 150 -10.97 -11.64 3.40
C PRO A 150 -10.00 -12.39 2.47
N LYS A 151 -10.29 -13.66 2.14
CA LYS A 151 -9.45 -14.48 1.24
C LYS A 151 -9.38 -13.90 -0.18
N LYS A 152 -10.37 -13.11 -0.59
CA LYS A 152 -10.45 -12.57 -1.96
C LYS A 152 -10.33 -11.05 -1.97
N THR A 153 -9.12 -10.56 -2.26
CA THR A 153 -8.87 -9.15 -2.56
C THR A 153 -8.81 -8.94 -4.06
N LEU A 154 -9.66 -8.05 -4.58
CA LEU A 154 -9.66 -7.66 -5.97
C LEU A 154 -8.70 -6.47 -6.16
N LYS A 155 -7.94 -6.49 -7.26
CA LYS A 155 -6.94 -5.45 -7.55
C LYS A 155 -7.03 -4.99 -9.00
N LYS A 156 -6.84 -3.69 -9.23
CA LYS A 156 -6.65 -3.11 -10.57
C LYS A 156 -5.50 -2.10 -10.55
N ILE A 157 -4.64 -2.18 -11.56
CA ILE A 157 -3.51 -1.27 -11.76
C ILE A 157 -3.87 -0.34 -12.92
N TYR A 158 -3.68 0.95 -12.71
CA TYR A 158 -3.93 2.01 -13.67
C TYR A 158 -2.60 2.67 -14.02
N LYS A 159 -2.31 2.77 -15.31
CA LYS A 159 -1.20 3.57 -15.82
C LYS A 159 -1.64 5.04 -15.83
N ARG A 160 -0.82 5.93 -15.27
CA ARG A 160 -1.06 7.37 -15.29
C ARG A 160 -0.44 7.95 -16.56
N PRO A 161 -1.22 8.64 -17.40
CA PRO A 161 -0.68 9.32 -18.59
C PRO A 161 0.22 10.49 -18.18
N ALA A 162 1.23 10.77 -19.01
CA ALA A 162 2.29 11.72 -18.70
C ALA A 162 1.78 13.17 -18.46
N ASN A 163 0.70 13.55 -19.14
CA ASN A 163 0.06 14.86 -19.03
C ASN A 163 -0.69 15.10 -17.70
N VAL A 164 -0.76 14.12 -16.80
CA VAL A 164 -1.47 14.23 -15.52
C VAL A 164 -0.52 14.23 -14.32
N ILE A 165 0.81 14.16 -14.52
CA ILE A 165 1.80 14.02 -13.44
C ILE A 165 1.69 15.12 -12.37
N ASN A 166 1.42 16.37 -12.79
CA ASN A 166 1.31 17.52 -11.90
C ASN A 166 -0.12 17.83 -11.43
N LYS A 167 -1.12 17.04 -11.86
CA LYS A 167 -2.51 17.28 -11.46
C LYS A 167 -2.78 16.82 -10.02
N PRO A 168 -3.69 17.50 -9.31
CA PRO A 168 -4.14 17.09 -7.98
C PRO A 168 -4.73 15.67 -8.01
N ILE A 169 -4.68 14.99 -6.88
CA ILE A 169 -5.06 13.57 -6.78
C ILE A 169 -6.57 13.38 -7.11
N GLU A 170 -7.42 14.39 -6.91
CA GLU A 170 -8.81 14.37 -7.40
C GLU A 170 -8.92 14.12 -8.91
N ALA A 171 -8.05 14.75 -9.71
CA ALA A 171 -8.06 14.56 -11.16
C ALA A 171 -7.68 13.13 -11.56
N LEU A 172 -6.87 12.44 -10.74
CA LEU A 172 -6.56 11.03 -10.91
C LEU A 172 -7.77 10.14 -10.65
N LEU A 173 -8.52 10.42 -9.57
CA LEU A 173 -9.70 9.62 -9.22
C LEU A 173 -10.80 9.74 -10.29
N LYS A 174 -11.02 10.95 -10.83
CA LYS A 174 -11.92 11.15 -11.96
C LYS A 174 -11.49 10.38 -13.23
N MET A 175 -10.18 10.23 -13.45
CA MET A 175 -9.66 9.43 -14.58
C MET A 175 -9.90 7.93 -14.39
N ILE A 176 -9.69 7.40 -13.18
CA ILE A 176 -9.97 6.00 -12.86
C ILE A 176 -11.41 5.64 -13.23
N ARG A 177 -12.34 6.53 -12.88
CA ARG A 177 -13.76 6.38 -13.19
C ARG A 177 -14.03 6.29 -14.68
N LYS A 178 -13.47 7.21 -15.50
CA LYS A 178 -13.60 7.16 -16.97
C LYS A 178 -13.10 5.83 -17.57
N ASN A 179 -11.98 5.31 -17.07
CA ASN A 179 -11.39 4.04 -17.52
C ASN A 179 -12.12 2.78 -17.00
N LEU A 180 -13.04 2.94 -16.04
CA LEU A 180 -13.92 1.86 -15.59
C LEU A 180 -15.18 1.80 -16.43
N THR A 181 -15.68 2.95 -16.89
CA THR A 181 -16.89 3.05 -17.72
C THR A 181 -16.65 2.83 -19.22
N SER A 182 -15.40 2.88 -19.70
CA SER A 182 -15.06 2.72 -21.13
C SER A 182 -14.94 1.27 -21.62
N ASN A 183 -15.09 0.29 -20.71
CA ASN A 183 -14.96 -1.14 -21.01
C ASN A 183 -16.32 -1.86 -21.05
N GLU A 184 -17.42 -1.12 -21.11
CA GLU A 184 -18.79 -1.60 -21.39
C GLU A 184 -19.21 -1.14 -22.79
#